data_AF-A0A3D3Z9Z6-F1
#
_entry.id   AF-A0A3D3Z9Z6-F1
#
_cell.length_a   1.000
_cell.length_b   1.000
_cell.length_c   1.000
_cell.angle_alpha   90.00
_cell.angle_beta   90.00
_cell.angle_gamma   90.00
#
_symmetry.space_group_name_H-M   'P 1'
#
loop_
_entity.id
_entity.type
_entity.pdbx_description
1 polymer ?
#
loop_
_entity_poly.entity_id
_entity_poly.type
_entity_poly.pdbx_seq_one_letter_code
_entity_poly.pdbx_strand_id
1 'polypeptide(L)'
;MKKSKLTALERSWILYDIGNSAFILLVSTLIPIYFNSLATAGGLNESLYLSYWGYAGSVATLLVAVIGPICGTLADHRGFKKPIFVACMLFGVLGCAAMGVTAGWLAFLIVFVLAKVGYSS
;
A
#
# COMPACT_ATOMS: atom_id res chain seq x y z
N MET A 1 -26.45 -7.91 -30.80
CA MET A 1 -25.95 -8.17 -29.44
C MET A 1 -26.28 -6.98 -28.53
N LYS A 2 -27.18 -7.17 -27.57
CA LYS A 2 -27.57 -6.13 -26.60
C LYS A 2 -26.41 -5.99 -25.61
N LYS A 3 -25.58 -4.95 -25.74
CA LYS A 3 -24.53 -4.63 -24.75
C LYS A 3 -25.22 -4.52 -23.39
N SER A 4 -24.98 -5.46 -22.47
CA SER A 4 -25.50 -5.31 -21.12
C SER A 4 -24.89 -4.03 -20.56
N LYS A 5 -25.73 -3.07 -20.20
CA LYS A 5 -25.26 -1.84 -19.58
C LYS A 5 -24.93 -2.22 -18.14
N LEU A 6 -23.65 -2.34 -17.84
CA LEU A 6 -23.15 -2.47 -16.47
C LEU A 6 -23.81 -1.40 -15.59
N THR A 7 -24.30 -1.81 -14.43
CA THR A 7 -24.82 -0.94 -13.39
C THR A 7 -23.71 -0.04 -12.83
N ALA A 8 -24.09 1.10 -12.23
CA ALA A 8 -23.13 2.00 -11.58
C ALA A 8 -22.34 1.30 -10.47
N LEU A 9 -22.98 0.35 -9.77
CA LEU A 9 -22.35 -0.46 -8.74
C LEU A 9 -21.27 -1.38 -9.32
N GLU A 10 -21.58 -2.12 -10.40
CA GLU A 10 -20.63 -3.00 -11.07
C GLU A 10 -19.42 -2.23 -11.61
N ARG A 11 -19.65 -1.06 -12.21
CA ARG A 11 -18.54 -0.18 -12.67
C ARG A 11 -17.65 0.30 -11.52
N SER A 12 -18.25 0.64 -10.38
CA SER A 12 -17.49 1.09 -9.21
C SER A 12 -16.61 -0.03 -8.64
N TRP A 13 -17.15 -1.25 -8.60
CA TRP A 13 -16.39 -2.44 -8.19
C TRP A 13 -15.27 -2.79 -9.15
N ILE A 14 -15.51 -2.70 -10.47
CA ILE A 14 -14.47 -2.92 -11.48
C ILE A 14 -13.33 -1.92 -11.31
N LEU A 15 -13.63 -0.63 -11.13
CA LEU A 15 -12.61 0.40 -10.92
C LEU A 15 -11.81 0.18 -9.64
N TYR A 16 -12.48 -0.26 -8.57
CA TYR A 16 -11.81 -0.61 -7.33
C TYR A 16 -10.86 -1.81 -7.52
N ASP A 17 -11.31 -2.86 -8.21
CA ASP A 17 -10.52 -4.07 -8.46
C ASP A 17 -9.27 -3.79 -9.32
N ILE A 18 -9.40 -2.93 -10.33
CA ILE A 18 -8.28 -2.45 -11.15
C ILE A 18 -7.26 -1.71 -10.27
N GLY A 19 -7.72 -0.76 -9.44
CA GLY A 19 -6.84 0.01 -8.58
C GLY A 19 -6.12 -0.86 -7.54
N ASN A 20 -6.86 -1.78 -6.93
CA ASN A 20 -6.34 -2.75 -5.97
C ASN A 20 -5.24 -3.63 -6.58
N SER A 21 -5.50 -4.19 -7.76
CA SER A 21 -4.54 -5.04 -8.47
C SER A 21 -3.30 -4.26 -8.92
N ALA A 22 -3.47 -3.03 -9.41
CA ALA A 22 -2.35 -2.16 -9.78
C ALA A 22 -1.45 -1.83 -8.58
N PHE A 23 -2.03 -1.58 -7.40
CA PHE A 23 -1.27 -1.35 -6.18
C PHE A 23 -0.48 -2.58 -5.74
N ILE A 24 -1.11 -3.77 -5.72
CA ILE A 24 -0.43 -5.04 -5.40
C ILE A 24 0.75 -5.27 -6.35
N LEU A 25 0.56 -5.06 -7.65
CA LEU A 25 1.62 -5.19 -8.64
C LEU A 25 2.77 -4.22 -8.34
N LEU A 26 2.46 -2.95 -8.09
CA LEU A 26 3.45 -1.93 -7.78
C LEU A 26 4.26 -2.31 -6.52
N VAL A 27 3.59 -2.72 -5.44
CA VAL A 27 4.25 -3.11 -4.18
C VAL A 27 5.11 -4.36 -4.31
N SER A 28 4.64 -5.35 -5.05
CA SER A 28 5.34 -6.63 -5.18
C SER A 28 6.49 -6.61 -6.18
N THR A 29 6.40 -5.79 -7.24
CA THR A 29 7.35 -5.81 -8.35
C THR A 29 8.18 -4.52 -8.46
N LEU A 30 7.52 -3.36 -8.53
CA LEU A 30 8.19 -2.09 -8.82
C LEU A 30 8.93 -1.51 -7.61
N ILE A 31 8.34 -1.58 -6.42
CA ILE A 31 8.96 -1.03 -5.20
C ILE A 31 10.30 -1.70 -4.87
N PRO A 32 10.45 -3.04 -4.88
CA PRO A 32 11.76 -3.67 -4.65
C PRO A 32 12.81 -3.21 -5.68
N ILE A 33 12.45 -3.15 -6.96
CA ILE A 33 13.34 -2.73 -8.04
C ILE A 33 13.78 -1.27 -7.83
N TYR A 34 12.83 -0.38 -7.52
CA TYR A 34 13.11 1.02 -7.26
C TYR A 34 13.97 1.22 -6.01
N PHE A 35 13.68 0.50 -4.92
CA PHE A 35 14.47 0.55 -3.70
C PHE A 35 15.91 0.05 -3.95
N ASN A 36 16.10 -0.96 -4.79
CA ASN A 36 17.44 -1.45 -5.16
C ASN A 36 18.23 -0.39 -5.92
N SER A 37 17.60 0.29 -6.89
CA SER A 37 18.21 1.41 -7.60
C SER A 37 18.59 2.55 -6.66
N LEU A 38 17.71 2.90 -5.72
CA LEU A 38 17.94 3.98 -4.76
C LEU A 38 19.02 3.64 -3.72
N ALA A 39 19.09 2.38 -3.27
CA ALA A 39 20.12 1.90 -2.35
C ALA A 39 21.50 1.86 -3.02
N THR A 40 21.56 1.44 -4.29
CA THR A 40 22.79 1.44 -5.09
C THR A 40 23.30 2.87 -5.32
N ALA A 41 22.39 3.82 -5.62
CA ALA A 41 22.74 5.24 -5.73
C ALA A 41 23.23 5.84 -4.40
N GLY A 42 22.76 5.32 -3.27
CA GLY A 42 23.21 5.71 -1.92
C GLY A 42 24.50 5.02 -1.44
N GLY A 43 25.13 4.17 -2.26
CA GLY A 43 26.38 3.47 -1.92
C GLY A 43 26.21 2.32 -0.91
N LEU A 44 25.00 1.80 -0.73
CA LEU A 44 24.74 0.66 0.16
C LEU A 44 25.17 -0.66 -0.48
N ASN A 45 25.80 -1.51 0.32
CA ASN A 45 26.20 -2.85 -0.09
C ASN A 45 24.94 -3.74 -0.32
N GLU A 46 24.98 -4.59 -1.34
CA GLU A 46 23.84 -5.37 -1.83
C GLU A 46 23.24 -6.28 -0.73
N SER A 47 24.10 -6.80 0.15
CA SER A 47 23.71 -7.63 1.31
C SER A 47 22.91 -6.84 2.36
N LEU A 48 23.22 -5.57 2.58
CA LEU A 48 22.51 -4.71 3.54
C LEU A 48 21.13 -4.29 3.00
N TYR A 49 21.02 -4.07 1.69
CA TYR A 49 19.75 -3.77 1.01
C TYR A 49 18.69 -4.86 1.27
N LEU A 50 19.05 -6.14 1.06
CA LEU A 50 18.13 -7.26 1.26
C LEU A 50 17.68 -7.39 2.71
N SER A 51 18.59 -7.18 3.66
CA SER A 51 18.26 -7.19 5.09
C SER A 51 17.28 -6.07 5.46
N TYR A 52 17.51 -4.84 4.99
CA TYR A 52 16.59 -3.71 5.26
C TYR A 52 15.23 -3.89 4.59
N TRP A 53 15.18 -4.41 3.37
CA TRP A 53 13.93 -4.75 2.70
C TRP A 53 13.12 -5.79 3.48
N GLY A 54 13.79 -6.85 3.94
CA GLY A 54 13.19 -7.88 4.79
C GLY A 54 12.66 -7.31 6.11
N TYR A 55 13.45 -6.47 6.81
CA TYR A 55 13.02 -5.82 8.04
C TYR A 55 11.80 -4.92 7.84
N ALA A 56 11.76 -4.13 6.76
CA ALA A 56 10.60 -3.30 6.45
C ALA A 56 9.35 -4.15 6.17
N GLY A 57 9.47 -5.25 5.43
CA GLY A 57 8.37 -6.19 5.20
C GLY A 57 7.83 -6.81 6.49
N SER A 58 8.72 -7.23 7.40
CA SER A 58 8.36 -7.80 8.71
C SER A 58 7.68 -6.78 9.62
N VAL A 59 8.25 -5.59 9.77
CA VAL A 59 7.67 -4.51 10.58
C VAL A 59 6.29 -4.12 10.05
N ALA A 60 6.15 -3.97 8.73
CA ALA A 60 4.87 -3.63 8.13
C ALA A 60 3.81 -4.73 8.37
N THR A 61 4.20 -6.00 8.34
CA THR A 61 3.27 -7.12 8.65
C THR A 61 2.84 -7.12 10.11
N LEU A 62 3.77 -6.82 11.02
CA LEU A 62 3.50 -6.77 12.45
C LEU A 62 2.55 -5.61 12.81
N LEU A 63 2.77 -4.44 12.20
CA LEU A 63 1.88 -3.29 12.34
C LEU A 63 0.46 -3.58 11.82
N VAL A 64 0.34 -4.20 10.64
CA VAL A 64 -0.97 -4.62 10.09
C VAL A 64 -1.67 -5.61 11.03
N ALA A 65 -0.94 -6.56 11.61
CA ALA A 65 -1.52 -7.55 12.52
C ALA A 65 -2.12 -6.91 13.78
N VAL A 66 -1.58 -5.78 14.24
CA VAL A 66 -2.09 -5.04 15.40
C VAL A 66 -3.20 -4.05 15.02
N ILE A 67 -3.03 -3.33 13.92
CA ILE A 67 -3.96 -2.27 13.50
C ILE A 67 -5.21 -2.86 12.83
N GLY A 68 -5.08 -3.97 12.09
CA GLY A 68 -6.17 -4.67 11.42
C GLY A 68 -7.38 -4.98 12.31
N PRO A 69 -7.23 -5.63 13.49
CA PRO A 69 -8.36 -5.86 14.39
C PRO A 69 -8.96 -4.56 14.98
N ILE A 70 -8.15 -3.51 15.18
CA ILE A 70 -8.64 -2.22 15.69
C ILE A 70 -9.47 -1.51 14.63
N CYS A 71 -8.98 -1.42 13.39
CA CYS A 71 -9.71 -0.85 12.26
C CYS A 71 -10.96 -1.69 11.90
N GLY A 72 -10.85 -3.02 11.97
CA GLY A 72 -11.96 -3.94 11.72
C GLY A 72 -13.09 -3.82 12.76
N THR A 73 -12.76 -3.75 14.05
CA THR A 73 -13.76 -3.52 15.11
C THR A 73 -14.43 -2.16 14.97
N LEU A 74 -13.67 -1.13 14.60
CA LEU A 74 -14.22 0.21 14.33
C LEU A 74 -15.14 0.22 13.10
N ALA A 75 -14.84 -0.58 12.08
CA ALA A 75 -15.65 -0.74 10.88
C ALA A 75 -16.95 -1.54 11.12
N ASP A 76 -17.01 -2.40 12.13
CA ASP A 76 -18.23 -3.12 12.48
C ASP A 76 -19.29 -2.24 13.17
N HIS A 77 -18.94 -1.02 13.58
CA HIS A 77 -19.93 -0.04 14.01
C HIS A 77 -20.81 0.45 12.84
N ARG A 78 -22.13 0.41 13.08
CA ARG A 78 -23.17 0.71 12.09
C ARG A 78 -23.00 2.15 11.56
N GLY A 79 -22.64 2.29 10.28
CA GLY A 79 -22.47 3.57 9.59
C GLY A 79 -21.02 3.96 9.27
N PHE A 80 -20.02 3.34 9.90
CA PHE A 80 -18.61 3.70 9.71
C PHE A 80 -17.85 2.89 8.64
N LYS A 81 -18.48 1.86 8.03
CA LYS A 81 -17.86 1.01 6.99
C LYS A 81 -17.32 1.80 5.79
N LYS A 82 -18.13 2.71 5.22
CA LYS A 82 -17.72 3.54 4.06
C LYS A 82 -16.63 4.56 4.39
N PRO A 83 -16.75 5.39 5.46
CA PRO A 83 -15.74 6.40 5.75
C PRO A 83 -14.40 5.80 6.18
N ILE A 84 -14.38 4.70 6.95
CA ILE A 84 -13.12 4.02 7.33
C ILE A 84 -12.44 3.44 6.09
N PHE A 85 -13.19 2.78 5.21
CA PHE A 85 -12.66 2.25 3.96
C PHE A 85 -12.03 3.35 3.08
N VAL A 86 -12.72 4.49 2.92
CA VAL A 86 -12.20 5.61 2.14
C VAL A 86 -10.99 6.25 2.83
N ALA A 87 -10.98 6.34 4.16
CA ALA A 87 -9.84 6.86 4.91
C ALA A 87 -8.59 5.99 4.73
N CYS A 88 -8.70 4.67 4.91
CA CYS A 88 -7.59 3.73 4.67
C CYS A 88 -7.11 3.79 3.22
N MET A 89 -8.05 3.81 2.26
CA MET A 89 -7.73 3.94 0.83
C MET A 89 -6.97 5.24 0.53
N LEU A 90 -7.43 6.39 1.03
CA LEU A 90 -6.76 7.67 0.86
C LEU A 90 -5.38 7.68 1.52
N PHE A 91 -5.24 7.07 2.70
CA PHE A 91 -3.96 6.94 3.38
C PHE A 91 -2.95 6.14 2.55
N GLY A 92 -3.39 5.03 1.93
CA GLY A 92 -2.58 4.25 1.00
C GLY A 92 -2.19 5.02 -0.27
N VAL A 93 -3.13 5.77 -0.87
CA VAL A 93 -2.87 6.59 -2.06
C VAL A 93 -1.88 7.72 -1.75
N LEU A 94 -2.07 8.43 -0.64
CA LEU A 94 -1.16 9.49 -0.20
C LEU A 94 0.23 8.92 0.13
N GLY A 95 0.29 7.75 0.76
CA GLY A 95 1.54 7.03 1.00
C GLY A 95 2.25 6.70 -0.31
N CYS A 96 1.55 6.13 -1.29
CA CYS A 96 2.10 5.81 -2.61
C CYS A 96 2.60 7.05 -3.35
N ALA A 97 1.87 8.18 -3.28
CA ALA A 97 2.29 9.44 -3.88
C ALA A 97 3.54 10.03 -3.19
N ALA A 98 3.61 9.95 -1.85
CA ALA A 98 4.76 10.41 -1.09
C ALA A 98 6.03 9.60 -1.40
N MET A 99 5.91 8.29 -1.65
CA MET A 99 7.04 7.46 -2.08
C MET A 99 7.66 7.94 -3.39
N GLY A 100 6.86 8.50 -4.30
CA GLY A 100 7.33 9.05 -5.58
C GLY A 100 8.11 10.37 -5.46
N VAL A 101 7.98 11.08 -4.33
CA VAL A 101 8.63 12.39 -4.11
C VAL A 101 9.88 12.25 -3.23
N THR A 102 9.98 11.19 -2.43
CA THR A 102 11.13 10.98 -1.53
C THR A 102 12.36 10.46 -2.26
N ALA A 103 13.45 11.21 -2.22
CA ALA A 103 14.74 10.86 -2.83
C ALA A 103 15.70 10.07 -1.90
N GLY A 104 15.38 9.95 -0.60
CA GLY A 104 16.23 9.27 0.38
C GLY A 104 15.76 7.83 0.69
N TRP A 105 16.70 6.88 0.69
CA TRP A 105 16.42 5.43 0.91
C TRP A 105 15.72 5.13 2.23
N LEU A 106 16.09 5.85 3.29
CA LEU A 106 15.53 5.65 4.63
C LEU A 106 14.14 6.27 4.76
N ALA A 107 13.91 7.44 4.14
CA ALA A 107 12.59 8.07 4.06
C ALA A 107 11.63 7.23 3.20
N PHE A 108 12.11 6.66 2.09
CA PHE A 108 11.34 5.76 1.23
C PHE A 108 10.86 4.51 1.98
N LEU A 109 11.72 3.89 2.80
CA LEU A 109 11.34 2.73 3.62
C LEU A 109 10.26 3.08 4.67
N ILE A 110 10.39 4.24 5.34
CA ILE A 110 9.41 4.67 6.34
C ILE A 110 8.05 4.91 5.67
N VAL A 111 8.03 5.61 4.54
CA VAL A 111 6.79 5.87 3.79
C VAL A 111 6.21 4.57 3.23
N PHE A 112 7.05 3.64 2.77
CA PHE A 112 6.61 2.32 2.32
C PHE A 112 5.90 1.53 3.42
N VAL A 113 6.49 1.47 4.63
CA VAL A 113 5.88 0.79 5.77
C VAL A 113 4.53 1.42 6.11
N LEU A 114 4.45 2.75 6.16
CA LEU A 114 3.20 3.47 6.43
C LEU A 114 2.14 3.22 5.34
N ALA A 115 2.52 3.24 4.07
CA ALA A 115 1.63 2.98 2.94
C ALA A 115 1.09 1.54 2.95
N LYS A 116 1.96 0.57 3.20
CA LYS A 116 1.60 -0.87 3.28
C LYS A 116 0.69 -1.15 4.46
N VAL A 117 0.92 -0.49 5.59
CA VAL A 117 0.04 -0.58 6.77
C VAL A 117 -1.33 0.00 6.48
N GLY A 118 -1.41 1.20 5.92
CA GLY A 118 -2.70 1.84 5.61
C GLY A 118 -3.51 1.11 4.53
N TYR A 119 -2.85 0.42 3.60
CA TYR A 119 -3.52 -0.40 2.59
C TYR A 119 -4.03 -1.74 3.14
N SER A 120 -3.29 -2.37 4.06
CA SER A 120 -3.60 -3.72 4.55
C SER A 120 -4.36 -3.78 5.89
N SER A 121 -4.66 -2.63 6.52
CA SER A 121 -5.41 -2.53 7.78
C SER A 121 -6.83 -2.01 7.57
#